data_AF-A0A843GQD5-F1
#
_entry.id   AF-A0A843GQD5-F1
#
_cell.length_a   1.000
_cell.length_b   1.000
_cell.length_c   1.000
_cell.angle_alpha   90.00
_cell.angle_beta   90.00
_cell.angle_gamma   90.00
#
_symmetry.space_group_name_H-M   'P 1'
#
loop_
_entity.id
_entity.type
_entity.pdbx_description
1 polymer ?
#
loop_
_entity_poly.entity_id
_entity_poly.type
_entity_poly.pdbx_seq_one_letter_code
_entity_poly.pdbx_strand_id
1 'polypeptide(L)'
;MDGYIKFDSGSSIYWSNKLKCEYLQRQIIVHSILYYELDNNVINDKKFDCLCKQLLELQQETDDYEQTYYYYVFKDFDGNTGFDIWGKLNDFDKWYLRGIAKIVMFINKKEGGK
;
A
#
# COMPACT_ATOMS: atom_id res chain seq x y z
N MET A 1 -15.99 -4.05 -8.83
CA MET A 1 -14.88 -4.92 -8.40
C MET A 1 -14.75 -4.84 -6.90
N ASP A 2 -15.28 -5.83 -6.18
CA ASP A 2 -15.20 -5.88 -4.72
C ASP A 2 -13.74 -5.86 -4.27
N GLY A 3 -13.39 -4.96 -3.34
CA GLY A 3 -12.04 -4.85 -2.79
C GLY A 3 -11.28 -3.57 -3.18
N TYR A 4 -11.75 -2.79 -4.15
CA TYR A 4 -11.12 -1.50 -4.48
C TYR A 4 -11.41 -0.47 -3.40
N ILE A 5 -10.42 0.41 -3.16
CA ILE A 5 -10.61 1.58 -2.32
C ILE A 5 -11.42 2.60 -3.10
N LYS A 6 -12.54 3.03 -2.52
CA LYS A 6 -13.43 4.02 -3.12
C LYS A 6 -12.92 5.41 -2.83
N PHE A 7 -12.44 6.11 -3.86
CA PHE A 7 -11.99 7.51 -3.75
C PHE A 7 -13.10 8.52 -4.09
N ASP A 8 -14.34 8.08 -4.27
CA ASP A 8 -15.51 8.87 -4.68
C ASP A 8 -16.36 9.39 -3.51
N SER A 9 -15.83 9.38 -2.27
CA SER A 9 -16.58 9.78 -1.08
C SER A 9 -15.72 10.55 -0.05
N GLY A 10 -16.38 11.39 0.76
CA GLY A 10 -15.69 12.19 1.79
C GLY A 10 -14.60 13.10 1.21
N SER A 11 -13.46 13.19 1.90
CA SER A 11 -12.36 14.07 1.48
C SER A 11 -11.60 13.57 0.23
N SER A 12 -11.73 12.30 -0.15
CA SER A 12 -10.95 11.75 -1.25
C SER A 12 -11.41 12.24 -2.63
N ILE A 13 -12.60 12.83 -2.72
CA ILE A 13 -13.11 13.44 -3.96
C ILE A 13 -12.22 14.58 -4.46
N TYR A 14 -11.46 15.20 -3.55
CA TYR A 14 -10.54 16.30 -3.85
C TYR A 14 -9.10 15.84 -4.07
N TRP A 15 -8.82 14.53 -3.98
CA TRP A 15 -7.47 14.03 -4.14
C TRP A 15 -7.07 13.99 -5.61
N SER A 16 -5.87 14.48 -5.91
CA SER A 16 -5.23 14.24 -7.20
C SER A 16 -4.96 12.74 -7.38
N ASN A 17 -4.80 12.30 -8.63
CA ASN A 17 -4.43 10.92 -8.92
C ASN A 17 -3.09 10.55 -8.28
N LYS A 18 -2.13 11.47 -8.27
CA LYS A 18 -0.88 11.34 -7.50
C LYS A 18 -1.11 11.00 -6.03
N LEU A 19 -1.97 11.73 -5.33
CA LEU A 19 -2.23 11.49 -3.89
C LEU A 19 -2.91 10.13 -3.66
N LYS A 20 -3.81 9.73 -4.56
CA LYS A 20 -4.44 8.40 -4.54
C LYS A 20 -3.39 7.29 -4.78
N CYS A 21 -2.46 7.47 -5.71
CA CYS A 21 -1.32 6.57 -5.95
C CYS A 21 -0.45 6.44 -4.69
N GLU A 22 -0.04 7.55 -4.08
CA GLU A 22 0.77 7.53 -2.86
C GLU A 22 0.05 6.83 -1.69
N TYR A 23 -1.27 7.00 -1.61
CA TYR A 23 -2.06 6.29 -0.62
C TYR A 23 -2.04 4.77 -0.86
N LEU A 24 -2.28 4.31 -2.09
CA LEU A 24 -2.21 2.89 -2.45
C LEU A 24 -0.80 2.31 -2.25
N GLN A 25 0.26 3.02 -2.66
CA GLN A 25 1.65 2.62 -2.44
C GLN A 25 1.92 2.36 -0.94
N ARG A 26 1.48 3.27 -0.05
CA ARG A 26 1.61 3.06 1.41
C ARG A 26 0.83 1.85 1.90
N GLN A 27 -0.39 1.62 1.41
CA GLN A 27 -1.17 0.43 1.77
C GLN A 27 -0.43 -0.85 1.39
N ILE A 28 0.07 -0.94 0.15
CA ILE A 28 0.80 -2.11 -0.34
C ILE A 28 2.09 -2.32 0.48
N ILE A 29 2.86 -1.27 0.77
CA ILE A 29 4.07 -1.39 1.58
C ILE A 29 3.75 -1.88 2.99
N VAL A 30 2.78 -1.26 3.67
CA VAL A 30 2.42 -1.62 5.04
C VAL A 30 1.95 -3.07 5.13
N HIS A 31 1.12 -3.53 4.18
CA HIS A 31 0.67 -4.92 4.15
C HIS A 31 1.77 -5.91 3.77
N SER A 32 2.73 -5.51 2.94
CA SER A 32 3.92 -6.31 2.65
C SER A 32 4.81 -6.47 3.89
N ILE A 33 5.02 -5.40 4.65
CA ILE A 33 5.75 -5.45 5.93
C ILE A 33 5.02 -6.35 6.94
N LEU A 34 3.71 -6.22 7.06
CA LEU A 34 2.89 -7.06 7.94
C LEU A 34 3.08 -8.54 7.61
N TYR A 35 2.96 -8.90 6.33
CA TYR A 35 3.04 -10.28 5.89
C TYR A 35 4.46 -10.87 6.00
N TYR A 36 5.47 -10.21 5.43
CA TYR A 36 6.81 -10.78 5.30
C TYR A 36 7.73 -10.52 6.49
N GLU A 37 7.58 -9.37 7.18
CA GLU A 37 8.52 -8.95 8.23
C GLU A 37 7.95 -9.12 9.64
N LEU A 38 6.63 -9.16 9.78
CA LEU A 38 5.95 -9.24 11.08
C LEU A 38 5.11 -10.52 11.26
N ASP A 39 5.10 -11.42 10.26
CA ASP A 39 4.34 -12.67 10.25
C ASP A 39 2.86 -12.47 10.67
N ASN A 40 2.24 -11.40 10.15
CA ASN A 40 0.87 -11.05 10.47
C ASN A 40 0.06 -10.73 9.21
N ASN A 41 -0.98 -11.53 8.99
CA ASN A 41 -1.85 -11.39 7.84
C ASN A 41 -3.14 -10.62 8.20
N VAL A 42 -3.12 -9.29 8.02
CA VAL A 42 -4.26 -8.40 8.29
C VAL A 42 -5.28 -8.40 7.15
N ILE A 43 -4.83 -8.57 5.89
CA ILE A 43 -5.70 -8.63 4.71
C ILE A 43 -5.37 -9.86 3.89
N ASN A 44 -6.39 -10.56 3.42
CA ASN A 44 -6.17 -11.72 2.55
C ASN A 44 -5.55 -11.34 1.20
N ASP A 45 -4.97 -12.33 0.54
CA ASP A 45 -4.28 -12.19 -0.75
C ASP A 45 -5.17 -11.54 -1.81
N LYS A 46 -6.47 -11.90 -1.85
CA LYS A 46 -7.44 -11.29 -2.79
C LYS A 46 -7.52 -9.77 -2.61
N LYS A 47 -7.53 -9.29 -1.36
CA LYS A 47 -7.59 -7.85 -1.07
C LYS A 47 -6.26 -7.18 -1.43
N PHE A 48 -5.13 -7.83 -1.16
CA PHE A 48 -3.81 -7.33 -1.56
C PHE A 48 -3.69 -7.22 -3.10
N ASP A 49 -4.11 -8.24 -3.83
CA ASP A 49 -4.14 -8.26 -5.30
C ASP A 49 -5.00 -7.13 -5.86
N CYS A 50 -6.16 -6.86 -5.24
CA CYS A 50 -7.01 -5.73 -5.63
C CYS A 50 -6.30 -4.39 -5.46
N LEU A 51 -5.53 -4.18 -4.38
CA LEU A 51 -4.76 -2.96 -4.17
C LEU A 51 -3.68 -2.79 -5.25
N CYS A 52 -2.97 -3.89 -5.56
CA CYS A 52 -1.93 -3.88 -6.58
C CYS A 52 -2.50 -3.54 -7.96
N LYS A 53 -3.60 -4.19 -8.36
CA LYS A 53 -4.29 -3.91 -9.63
C LYS A 53 -4.80 -2.47 -9.69
N GLN A 54 -5.40 -1.98 -8.60
CA GLN A 54 -5.89 -0.61 -8.54
C GLN A 54 -4.74 0.41 -8.68
N LEU A 55 -3.57 0.14 -8.09
CA LEU A 55 -2.39 1.01 -8.28
C LEU A 55 -1.90 0.98 -9.73
N LEU A 56 -1.82 -0.20 -10.35
CA LEU A 56 -1.37 -0.33 -11.75
C LEU A 56 -2.32 0.34 -12.75
N GLU A 57 -3.62 0.31 -12.50
CA GLU A 57 -4.60 1.06 -13.30
C GLU A 57 -4.41 2.56 -13.10
N LEU A 58 -4.35 3.02 -11.84
CA LEU A 58 -4.25 4.44 -11.53
C LEU A 58 -2.91 5.07 -11.98
N GLN A 59 -1.81 4.30 -12.01
CA GLN A 59 -0.54 4.80 -12.52
C GLN A 59 -0.63 5.20 -14.01
N GLN A 60 -1.46 4.49 -14.79
CA GLN A 60 -1.66 4.79 -16.22
C GLN A 60 -2.46 6.08 -16.43
N GLU A 61 -3.23 6.48 -15.42
CA GLU A 61 -4.07 7.68 -15.40
C GLU A 61 -3.40 8.87 -14.68
N THR A 62 -2.12 8.75 -14.30
CA THR A 62 -1.41 9.77 -13.51
C THR A 62 -0.21 10.29 -14.28
N ASP A 63 -0.30 11.53 -14.79
CA ASP A 63 0.76 12.16 -15.59
C ASP A 63 2.06 12.42 -14.80
N ASP A 64 1.99 12.58 -13.48
CA ASP A 64 3.10 12.88 -12.58
C ASP A 64 3.42 11.74 -11.60
N TYR A 65 3.18 10.49 -12.03
CA TYR A 65 3.38 9.30 -11.21
C TYR A 65 4.81 9.15 -10.68
N GLU A 66 5.81 9.51 -11.49
CA GLU A 66 7.22 9.47 -11.11
C GLU A 66 7.57 10.45 -9.97
N GLN A 67 6.69 11.41 -9.69
CA GLN A 67 6.84 12.35 -8.60
C GLN A 67 6.19 11.88 -7.30
N THR A 68 5.56 10.70 -7.29
CA THR A 68 5.02 10.09 -6.05
C THR A 68 6.17 9.77 -5.10
N TYR A 69 5.94 9.94 -3.80
CA TYR A 69 6.99 9.74 -2.79
C TYR A 69 7.68 8.36 -2.86
N TYR A 70 6.90 7.29 -3.11
CA TYR A 70 7.41 5.93 -3.17
C TYR A 70 7.70 5.45 -4.60
N TYR A 71 7.78 6.33 -5.60
CA TYR A 71 8.11 5.93 -6.97
C TYR A 71 9.39 5.09 -7.04
N TYR A 72 10.41 5.42 -6.24
CA TYR A 72 11.67 4.67 -6.20
C TYR A 72 11.52 3.18 -5.83
N VAL A 73 10.46 2.82 -5.09
CA VAL A 73 10.11 1.44 -4.72
C VAL A 73 9.29 0.77 -5.84
N PHE A 74 8.41 1.54 -6.46
CA PHE A 74 7.38 1.04 -7.38
C PHE A 74 7.70 1.18 -8.87
N LYS A 75 8.82 1.80 -9.25
CA LYS A 75 9.20 2.02 -10.66
C LYS A 75 9.24 0.73 -11.50
N ASP A 76 9.57 -0.40 -10.88
CA ASP A 76 9.66 -1.73 -11.51
C ASP A 76 8.59 -2.70 -10.95
N PHE A 77 7.54 -2.18 -10.31
CA PHE A 77 6.51 -3.00 -9.67
C PHE A 77 5.49 -3.50 -10.70
N ASP A 78 5.31 -4.82 -10.76
CA ASP A 78 4.42 -5.50 -11.71
C ASP A 78 3.10 -6.00 -11.08
N GLY A 79 2.92 -5.79 -9.77
CA GLY A 79 1.73 -6.19 -9.03
C GLY A 79 1.64 -7.66 -8.63
N ASN A 80 2.69 -8.46 -8.83
CA ASN A 80 2.66 -9.91 -8.54
C ASN A 80 2.95 -10.27 -7.08
N THR A 81 3.85 -9.54 -6.41
CA THR A 81 4.21 -9.81 -5.02
C THR A 81 4.73 -8.58 -4.31
N GLY A 82 4.52 -8.51 -2.99
CA GLY A 82 5.11 -7.50 -2.10
C GLY A 82 6.44 -7.89 -1.45
N PHE A 83 6.99 -9.07 -1.78
CA PHE A 83 8.14 -9.66 -1.08
C PHE A 83 9.39 -8.77 -1.10
N ASP A 84 9.71 -8.18 -2.25
CA ASP A 84 10.93 -7.40 -2.44
C ASP A 84 10.80 -5.94 -1.96
N ILE A 85 9.58 -5.50 -1.62
CA ILE A 85 9.29 -4.12 -1.22
C ILE A 85 10.11 -3.72 0.00
N TRP A 86 10.21 -4.57 1.02
CA TRP A 86 10.99 -4.24 2.22
C TRP A 86 12.47 -4.01 1.91
N GLY A 87 13.05 -4.82 1.02
CA GLY A 87 14.44 -4.69 0.59
C GLY A 87 14.73 -3.38 -0.14
N LYS A 88 13.75 -2.83 -0.86
CA LYS A 88 13.86 -1.60 -1.65
C LYS A 88 13.79 -0.31 -0.81
N LEU A 89 13.20 -0.35 0.38
CA LEU A 89 13.03 0.84 1.23
C LEU A 89 14.36 1.36 1.79
N ASN A 90 14.48 2.68 1.90
CA ASN A 90 15.56 3.30 2.68
C ASN A 90 15.33 3.13 4.20
N ASP A 91 16.36 3.39 5.00
CA ASP A 91 16.31 3.15 6.46
C ASP A 91 15.25 3.98 7.19
N PHE A 92 15.03 5.22 6.75
CA PHE A 92 14.01 6.08 7.34
C PHE A 92 12.60 5.53 7.06
N ASP A 93 12.31 5.16 5.82
CA ASP A 93 11.01 4.61 5.43
C ASP A 93 10.76 3.24 6.06
N LYS A 94 11.80 2.40 6.20
CA LYS A 94 11.72 1.15 6.96
C LYS A 94 11.28 1.40 8.39
N TRP A 95 11.91 2.36 9.07
CA TRP A 95 11.55 2.72 10.45
C TRP A 95 10.11 3.26 10.53
N TYR A 96 9.76 4.21 9.68
CA TYR A 96 8.46 4.89 9.69
C TYR A 96 7.31 3.93 9.36
N LEU A 97 7.40 3.21 8.24
CA LEU A 97 6.33 2.33 7.76
C LEU A 97 6.19 1.08 8.62
N ARG A 98 7.28 0.57 9.20
CA ARG A 98 7.19 -0.51 10.21
C ARG A 98 6.49 -0.04 11.48
N GLY A 99 6.66 1.23 11.87
CA GLY A 99 5.88 1.85 12.95
C GLY A 99 4.38 1.83 12.67
N ILE A 100 3.97 2.26 11.48
CA ILE A 100 2.57 2.21 11.03
C ILE A 100 2.06 0.76 11.00
N ALA A 101 2.83 -0.18 10.43
CA ALA A 101 2.47 -1.59 10.39
C ALA A 101 2.19 -2.16 11.78
N LYS A 102 3.03 -1.83 12.78
CA LYS A 102 2.79 -2.25 14.18
C LYS A 102 1.51 -1.67 14.76
N ILE A 103 1.16 -0.42 14.42
CA ILE A 103 -0.10 0.20 14.85
C ILE A 103 -1.30 -0.53 14.22
N VAL A 104 -1.24 -0.79 12.90
CA VAL A 104 -2.27 -1.55 12.18
C VAL A 104 -2.45 -2.95 12.79
N MET A 105 -1.35 -3.66 13.04
CA MET A 105 -1.34 -4.97 13.70
C MET A 105 -2.00 -4.91 15.10
N PHE A 106 -1.68 -3.89 15.89
CA PHE A 106 -2.26 -3.71 17.22
C PHE A 106 -3.77 -3.47 17.17
N ILE A 107 -4.24 -2.62 16.25
CA ILE A 107 -5.67 -2.34 16.05
C ILE A 107 -6.39 -3.61 15.59
N ASN A 108 -5.86 -4.33 14.60
CA ASN A 108 -6.44 -5.57 14.11
C ASN A 108 -6.63 -6.60 15.23
N LYS A 109 -5.62 -6.78 16.10
CA LYS A 109 -5.72 -7.68 17.27
C LYS A 109 -6.78 -7.23 18.27
N LYS A 110 -6.92 -5.93 18.50
CA LYS A 110 -7.95 -5.38 19.40
C LYS A 110 -9.36 -5.61 18.87
N GLU A 111 -9.53 -5.64 17.55
CA GLU A 111 -10.81 -5.89 16.87
C GLU A 111 -11.12 -7.39 16.70
N GLY A 112 -10.29 -8.29 17.25
CA GLY A 112 -10.48 -9.74 17.16
C GLY A 112 -9.93 -10.35 15.87
N GLY A 113 -9.16 -9.59 15.09
CA GLY A 113 -8.34 -10.13 14.01
C GLY A 113 -7.28 -11.08 14.54
N LYS A 114 -6.92 -12.09 13.73
CA LYS A 114 -5.89 -13.08 14.06
C LYS A 114 -4.48 -12.48 14.01
#